data_AF-A0A2E7VST8-F1
#
_entry.id   AF-A0A2E7VST8-F1
#
_cell.length_a   1.000
_cell.length_b   1.000
_cell.length_c   1.000
_cell.angle_alpha   90.00
_cell.angle_beta   90.00
_cell.angle_gamma   90.00
#
_symmetry.space_group_name_H-M   'P 1'
#
loop_
_entity.id
_entity.type
_entity.pdbx_description
1 polymer ?
#
loop_
_entity_poly.entity_id
_entity_poly.type
_entity_poly.pdbx_seq_one_letter_code
_entity_poly.pdbx_strand_id
1 'polypeptide(L)' 'IRAENNDAISLLPERAEYEFYEYSTISGFVDNYNVKTKNLIKITDLLGKNLVDLKDSRNVPVFFIFDDGSVEKKIILD' A
#
# COMPACT_ATOMS: atom_id res chain seq x y z
N ILE A 1 8.01 -27.39 6.42
CA ILE A 1 7.87 -27.94 7.79
C ILE A 1 6.70 -27.18 8.41
N ARG A 2 5.49 -27.76 8.48
CA ARG A 2 4.35 -27.11 9.14
C ARG A 2 4.45 -27.50 10.61
N ALA A 3 4.71 -26.53 11.49
CA ALA A 3 4.70 -26.79 12.92
C ALA A 3 3.23 -26.92 13.37
N GLU A 4 2.86 -28.10 13.87
CA GLU A 4 1.53 -28.37 14.43
C GLU A 4 1.41 -27.72 15.82
N ASN A 5 1.20 -26.41 15.87
CA ASN A 5 1.18 -25.64 17.11
C ASN A 5 -0.24 -25.41 17.64
N ASN A 6 -1.12 -26.41 17.49
CA ASN A 6 -2.55 -26.32 17.86
C ASN A 6 -2.75 -26.05 19.36
N ASP A 7 -1.83 -26.51 20.21
CA ASP A 7 -1.92 -26.34 21.65
C ASP A 7 -1.64 -24.89 22.09
N ALA A 8 -0.81 -24.16 21.33
CA ALA A 8 -0.47 -22.77 21.62
C ALA A 8 -1.66 -21.81 21.39
N ILE A 9 -2.52 -22.12 20.40
CA ILE A 9 -3.75 -21.36 20.11
C ILE A 9 -4.78 -21.50 21.25
N SER A 10 -4.81 -22.66 21.91
CA SER A 10 -5.81 -22.96 22.96
C SER A 10 -5.42 -22.42 24.34
N LEU A 11 -4.12 -22.45 24.67
CA LEU A 11 -3.65 -22.11 26.02
C LEU A 11 -3.55 -20.60 26.28
N LEU A 12 -3.24 -19.80 25.25
CA LEU A 12 -3.03 -18.35 25.39
C LEU A 12 -3.53 -17.61 24.14
N PRO A 13 -4.84 -17.61 23.87
CA PRO A 13 -5.41 -17.02 22.64
C PRO A 13 -5.00 -15.55 22.46
N GLU A 14 -4.98 -14.77 23.54
CA GLU A 14 -4.57 -13.35 23.49
C GLU A 14 -3.10 -13.13 23.09
N ARG A 15 -2.19 -14.07 23.39
CA ARG A 15 -0.79 -13.98 22.96
C ARG A 15 -0.57 -14.52 21.56
N ALA A 16 -1.31 -15.56 21.17
CA ALA A 16 -1.24 -16.12 19.83
C ALA A 16 -1.71 -15.13 18.76
N GLU A 17 -2.71 -14.30 19.08
CA GLU A 17 -3.17 -13.23 18.19
C GLU A 17 -2.09 -12.17 17.97
N TYR A 18 -1.33 -11.80 19.00
CA TYR A 18 -0.30 -10.78 18.89
C TYR A 18 0.84 -11.17 17.95
N GLU A 19 1.25 -12.45 17.96
CA GLU A 19 2.27 -12.97 17.03
C GLU A 19 1.74 -13.14 15.58
N PHE A 20 0.43 -13.31 15.41
CA PHE A 20 -0.20 -13.39 14.08
C PHE A 20 -0.14 -12.06 13.32
N TYR A 21 -0.07 -10.93 14.02
CA TYR A 21 0.05 -9.60 13.42
C TYR A 21 1.49 -9.14 13.22
N GLU A 22 2.46 -9.68 13.96
CA GLU A 22 3.86 -9.25 13.87
C GLU A 22 4.57 -9.80 12.61
N TYR A 23 4.07 -10.88 12.00
CA TYR A 23 4.70 -11.54 10.85
C TYR A 23 3.81 -11.72 9.62
N SER A 24 2.83 -10.85 9.35
CA SER A 24 2.37 -10.70 7.96
C SER A 24 3.49 -9.99 7.19
N THR A 25 4.43 -10.76 6.67
CA THR A 25 5.46 -10.26 5.77
C THR A 25 4.76 -9.53 4.62
N ILE A 26 4.98 -8.23 4.54
CA ILE A 26 4.52 -7.39 3.43
C ILE A 26 5.17 -7.97 2.18
N SER A 27 4.43 -8.80 1.45
CA SER A 27 4.91 -9.42 0.23
C SER A 27 4.98 -8.34 -0.86
N GLY A 28 6.20 -7.89 -1.13
CA GLY A 28 6.59 -7.40 -2.45
C GLY A 28 6.88 -5.90 -2.57
N PHE A 29 8.06 -5.48 -2.12
CA PHE A 29 8.80 -4.42 -2.82
C PHE A 29 10.27 -4.82 -2.88
N VAL A 30 10.65 -5.48 -3.98
CA VAL A 30 12.05 -5.53 -4.38
C VAL A 30 12.30 -4.21 -5.09
N ASP A 31 12.94 -3.26 -4.41
CA ASP A 31 13.43 -2.03 -5.02
C ASP A 31 14.59 -2.37 -5.97
N ASN A 32 14.24 -2.88 -7.15
CA ASN A 32 15.13 -2.85 -8.29
C ASN A 32 15.21 -1.39 -8.73
N TYR A 33 16.24 -0.69 -8.24
CA TYR A 33 16.61 0.67 -8.64
C TYR A 33 17.13 0.68 -10.09
N ASN A 34 16.34 0.18 -11.03
CA ASN A 34 16.45 0.54 -12.44
C ASN A 34 15.53 1.73 -12.60
N VAL A 35 16.10 2.94 -12.54
CA VAL A 35 15.37 4.20 -12.72
C VAL A 35 14.95 4.31 -14.19
N LYS A 36 13.98 3.48 -14.60
CA LYS A 36 13.14 3.83 -15.73
C LYS A 36 12.36 5.06 -15.28
N THR A 37 12.51 6.15 -16.01
CA THR A 37 11.64 7.31 -15.88
C THR A 37 10.21 6.85 -16.18
N LYS A 38 9.42 6.66 -15.13
CA LYS A 38 8.00 6.30 -15.27
C LYS A 38 7.26 7.53 -15.78
N ASN A 39 6.48 7.36 -16.84
CA ASN A 39 5.69 8.47 -17.37
C ASN A 39 4.36 8.50 -16.66
N LEU A 40 3.98 9.68 -16.15
CA LEU A 40 2.68 9.89 -15.55
C LEU A 40 1.58 9.85 -16.63
N ILE A 41 0.61 8.95 -16.49
CA ILE A 41 -0.52 8.83 -17.40
C ILE A 41 -1.73 9.62 -16.88
N LYS A 42 -2.04 9.47 -15.59
CA LYS A 42 -3.30 10.00 -15.04
C LYS A 42 -3.16 10.35 -13.57
N ILE A 43 -3.81 11.44 -13.18
CA ILE A 43 -4.01 11.83 -11.79
C ILE A 43 -5.49 11.74 -11.46
N THR A 44 -5.84 11.04 -10.39
CA THR A 44 -7.24 10.81 -10.04
C THR A 44 -7.50 10.78 -8.54
N ASP A 45 -8.70 11.18 -8.10
CA ASP A 45 -9.13 11.01 -6.72
C ASP A 45 -9.61 9.57 -6.44
N LEU A 46 -10.06 9.31 -5.20
CA LEU A 46 -10.61 8.01 -4.80
C LEU A 46 -11.84 7.58 -5.61
N LEU A 47 -12.58 8.54 -6.17
CA LEU A 47 -13.80 8.28 -6.95
C LEU A 47 -13.52 8.14 -8.46
N GLY A 48 -12.25 8.23 -8.88
CA GLY A 48 -11.87 8.11 -10.29
C GLY A 48 -12.05 9.42 -11.08
N LYS A 49 -12.31 10.55 -10.42
CA LYS A 49 -12.39 11.87 -11.07
C LYS A 49 -11.00 12.28 -11.53
N ASN A 50 -10.90 12.75 -12.78
CA ASN A 50 -9.67 13.34 -13.30
C ASN A 50 -9.41 14.68 -12.61
N LEU A 51 -8.23 14.82 -12.01
CA LEU A 51 -7.78 16.07 -11.43
C LEU A 51 -6.92 16.80 -12.46
N VAL A 52 -7.50 17.84 -13.06
CA VAL A 52 -6.77 18.73 -14.00
C VAL A 52 -5.93 19.73 -13.21
N ASP A 53 -6.44 20.21 -12.07
CA ASP A 53 -5.76 21.14 -11.18
C ASP A 53 -5.58 20.54 -9.78
N LEU A 54 -4.34 20.56 -9.29
CA LEU A 54 -3.98 20.06 -7.96
C LEU A 54 -4.44 21.00 -6.82
N LYS A 55 -4.80 22.24 -7.16
CA LYS A 55 -5.31 23.22 -6.18
C LYS A 55 -6.66 22.83 -5.60
N ASP A 56 -7.49 22.12 -6.37
CA ASP A 56 -8.82 21.69 -5.92
C ASP A 56 -8.79 20.38 -5.13
N SER A 57 -7.61 19.75 -5.02
CA SER A 57 -7.42 18.44 -4.38
C SER A 57 -6.50 18.49 -3.16
N ARG A 58 -6.38 19.67 -2.53
CA ARG A 58 -5.72 19.82 -1.24
C ARG A 58 -6.45 19.05 -0.17
N ASN A 59 -5.69 18.48 0.75
CA ASN A 59 -6.16 17.70 1.88
C ASN A 59 -6.99 16.46 1.47
N VAL A 60 -6.94 16.08 0.19
CA VAL A 60 -7.61 14.89 -0.37
C VAL A 60 -6.54 13.91 -0.85
N PRO A 61 -6.71 12.60 -0.64
CA PRO A 61 -5.83 11.60 -1.21
C PRO A 61 -5.98 11.53 -2.75
N VAL A 62 -4.84 11.62 -3.43
CA VAL A 62 -4.73 11.60 -4.88
C VAL A 62 -3.86 10.42 -5.32
N PHE A 63 -4.25 9.78 -6.42
CA PHE A 63 -3.54 8.67 -7.05
C PHE A 63 -2.88 9.10 -8.35
N PHE A 64 -1.59 8.83 -8.47
CA PHE A 64 -0.77 9.04 -9.66
C PHE A 64 -0.58 7.67 -10.33
N ILE A 65 -1.08 7.54 -11.55
CA ILE A 65 -1.05 6.30 -12.33
C ILE A 65 0.03 6.45 -13.41
N PHE A 66 0.95 5.49 -13.45
CA PHE A 66 2.09 5.49 -14.37
C PHE A 66 1.92 4.48 -15.50
N ASP A 67 2.73 4.65 -16.55
CA ASP A 67 2.76 3.80 -17.74
C ASP A 67 3.24 2.37 -17.53
N ASP A 68 4.05 2.16 -16.50
CA ASP A 68 4.50 0.84 -16.06
C ASP A 68 3.44 0.07 -15.25
N GLY A 69 2.25 0.65 -15.06
CA GLY A 69 1.16 0.09 -14.25
C GLY A 69 1.30 0.33 -12.75
N SER A 70 2.35 1.03 -12.30
CA SER A 70 2.50 1.43 -10.90
C SER A 70 1.49 2.53 -10.54
N VAL A 71 1.12 2.58 -9.25
CA VAL A 71 0.27 3.64 -8.71
C VAL A 71 0.88 4.19 -7.42
N GLU A 72 1.03 5.51 -7.32
CA GLU A 72 1.44 6.20 -6.11
C GLU A 72 0.28 6.96 -5.49
N LYS A 73 0.11 6.87 -4.16
CA LYS A 73 -0.87 7.65 -3.40
C LYS A 73 -0.16 8.79 -2.67
N LYS A 74 -0.66 10.03 -2.81
CA LYS A 74 -0.13 11.22 -2.12
C LYS A 74 -1.28 12.08 -1.56
N ILE A 75 -1.00 12.84 -0.50
CA ILE A 75 -1.89 13.87 0.03
C ILE A 75 -1.12 15.18 -0.04
N ILE A 76 -1.71 16.18 -0.70
CA ILE A 76 -1.12 17.52 -0.79
C ILE A 76 -1.74 18.33 0.34
N LEU A 77 -0.92 18.86 1.24
CA LEU A 77 -1.36 19.75 2.31
C LEU A 77 -1.27 21.20 1.85
N ASP A 78 -2.10 22.06 2.45
CA ASP A 78 -2.03 23.53 2.30
C ASP A 78 -0.88 24.14 3.12
#